data_AF-T1BX88-F1
#
_entry.id   AF-T1BX88-F1
#
_cell.length_a   1.000
_cell.length_b   1.000
_cell.length_c   1.000
_cell.angle_alpha   90.00
_cell.angle_beta   90.00
_cell.angle_gamma   90.00
#
_symmetry.space_group_name_H-M   'P 1'
#
loop_
_entity.id
_entity.type
_entity.pdbx_description
1 polymer ?
#
loop_
_entity_poly.entity_id
_entity_poly.type
_entity_poly.pdbx_seq_one_letter_code
_entity_poly.pdbx_strand_id
1 'polypeptide(L)'
;MMEAAEFAGARKAYIIEEPMAAAIGAGLPIHEPSGNMVVDIGGGTTEVAVISLGGIVTSQSIRIGGDELDEAIVAFVKKEFQLALGERTAEEIKIQLGSAYPLE
;
A
#
# COMPACT_ATOMS: atom_id res chain seq x y z
N MET A 1 7.55 6.67 -17.56
CA MET A 1 6.13 6.94 -17.25
C MET A 1 5.66 8.27 -17.83
N MET A 2 6.31 9.41 -17.53
CA MET A 2 5.90 10.71 -18.07
C MET A 2 5.88 10.73 -19.61
N GLU A 3 6.95 10.28 -20.27
CA GLU A 3 7.01 10.18 -21.73
C GLU A 3 5.94 9.25 -22.31
N ALA A 4 5.64 8.13 -21.63
CA ALA A 4 4.59 7.21 -22.06
C ALA A 4 3.21 7.86 -21.96
N ALA A 5 2.96 8.64 -20.90
CA ALA A 5 1.73 9.41 -20.75
C ALA A 5 1.61 10.52 -21.81
N GLU A 6 2.70 11.22 -22.13
CA GLU A 6 2.73 12.24 -23.18
C GLU A 6 2.54 11.62 -24.57
N PHE A 7 3.20 10.49 -24.85
CA PHE A 7 3.00 9.73 -26.09
C PHE A 7 1.56 9.22 -26.23
N ALA A 8 0.92 8.85 -25.12
CA ALA A 8 -0.50 8.48 -25.08
C ALA A 8 -1.45 9.69 -25.25
N GLY A 9 -0.93 10.91 -25.42
CA GLY A 9 -1.71 12.11 -25.74
C GLY A 9 -1.82 13.13 -24.61
N ALA A 10 -1.17 12.92 -23.46
CA ALA A 10 -1.12 13.95 -22.43
C ALA A 10 -0.31 15.16 -22.91
N ARG A 11 -0.83 16.37 -22.68
CA ARG A 11 -0.09 17.61 -23.03
C ARG A 11 1.19 17.77 -22.19
N LYS A 12 1.14 17.35 -20.93
CA LYS A 12 2.24 17.32 -19.96
C LYS A 12 1.95 16.24 -18.92
N ALA A 13 2.99 15.62 -18.39
CA ALA A 13 2.90 14.71 -17.25
C ALA A 13 3.82 15.13 -16.11
N TYR A 14 3.43 14.81 -14.87
CA TYR A 14 4.18 15.09 -13.66
C TYR A 14 4.15 13.87 -12.74
N ILE A 15 5.20 13.69 -11.95
CA ILE A 15 5.28 12.65 -10.93
C ILE A 15 5.01 13.28 -9.58
N ILE A 16 4.25 12.57 -8.76
CA ILE A 16 4.08 12.83 -7.33
C ILE A 16 4.55 11.59 -6.59
N GLU A 17 5.21 11.79 -5.45
CA GLU A 17 5.55 10.70 -4.54
C GLU A 17 4.26 10.07 -3.99
N GLU A 18 4.14 8.75 -4.07
CA GLU A 18 2.99 7.99 -3.59
C GLU A 18 2.59 8.32 -2.13
N PRO A 19 3.50 8.34 -1.13
CA PRO A 19 3.13 8.71 0.23
C PRO A 19 2.62 10.15 0.37
N MET A 20 3.07 11.07 -0.50
CA MET A 20 2.53 12.44 -0.53
C MET A 20 1.09 12.44 -1.05
N ALA A 21 0.81 11.68 -2.12
CA ALA A 21 -0.53 11.52 -2.65
C ALA A 21 -1.47 10.86 -1.62
N ALA A 22 -1.01 9.81 -0.93
CA ALA A 22 -1.74 9.13 0.13
C ALA A 22 -2.07 10.07 1.30
N ALA A 23 -1.10 10.85 1.77
CA ALA A 23 -1.31 11.81 2.86
C ALA A 23 -2.31 12.91 2.49
N ILE A 24 -2.27 13.42 1.25
CA ILE A 24 -3.26 14.38 0.74
C ILE A 24 -4.64 13.73 0.66
N GLY A 25 -4.73 12.50 0.12
CA GLY A 25 -5.98 11.75 0.01
C GLY A 25 -6.62 11.43 1.36
N ALA A 26 -5.81 11.21 2.39
CA ALA A 26 -6.24 11.00 3.77
C ALA A 26 -6.60 12.31 4.52
N GLY A 27 -6.37 13.49 3.91
CA GLY A 27 -6.67 14.77 4.52
C GLY A 27 -5.72 15.19 5.65
N LEU A 28 -4.49 14.68 5.65
CA LEU A 28 -3.50 15.05 6.66
C LEU A 28 -3.05 16.52 6.48
N PRO A 29 -2.85 17.29 7.57
CA PRO A 29 -2.40 18.68 7.52
C PRO A 29 -0.90 18.81 7.20
N ILE A 30 -0.49 18.29 6.04
CA ILE A 30 0.92 18.15 5.64
C ILE A 30 1.68 19.46 5.43
N HIS A 31 0.98 20.58 5.27
CA HIS A 31 1.57 21.91 5.09
C HIS A 31 1.87 22.63 6.40
N GLU A 32 1.42 22.09 7.54
CA GLU A 32 1.68 22.67 8.85
C GLU A 32 3.08 22.32 9.36
N PRO A 33 3.65 23.09 10.30
CA PRO A 33 4.89 22.75 11.01
C PRO A 33 4.70 21.62 12.03
N SER A 34 3.88 20.63 11.69
CA SER A 34 3.63 19.40 12.44
C SER A 34 4.09 18.20 11.61
N GLY A 35 4.59 17.16 12.28
CA GLY A 35 4.99 15.91 11.63
C GLY A 35 3.79 14.99 11.45
N ASN A 36 3.49 14.62 10.21
CA ASN A 36 2.39 13.73 9.85
C ASN A 36 2.98 12.43 9.30
N MET A 37 2.68 11.30 9.93
CA MET A 37 3.10 9.99 9.42
C MET A 37 1.96 9.36 8.63
N VAL A 38 2.27 8.84 7.45
CA VAL A 38 1.39 8.00 6.64
C VAL A 38 2.03 6.63 6.47
N VAL A 39 1.20 5.60 6.58
CA VAL A 39 1.54 4.21 6.28
C VAL A 39 0.55 3.74 5.23
N ASP A 40 1.02 3.59 4.00
CA ASP A 40 0.23 3.13 2.87
C ASP A 40 0.58 1.67 2.56
N ILE A 41 -0.39 0.78 2.74
CA ILE A 41 -0.23 -0.67 2.54
C ILE A 41 -0.89 -1.02 1.21
N GLY A 42 -0.07 -1.18 0.17
CA GLY A 42 -0.50 -1.56 -1.17
C GLY A 42 -0.52 -3.07 -1.39
N GLY A 43 -0.56 -3.47 -2.66
CA GLY A 43 -0.49 -4.88 -3.08
C GLY A 43 0.87 -5.50 -2.80
N GLY A 44 1.94 -5.00 -3.42
CA GLY A 44 3.29 -5.58 -3.27
C GLY A 44 4.25 -4.78 -2.38
N THR A 45 3.84 -3.61 -1.89
CA THR A 45 4.69 -2.73 -1.08
C THR A 45 3.90 -2.05 0.02
N THR A 46 4.61 -1.72 1.09
CA THR A 46 4.15 -0.79 2.11
C THR A 46 5.09 0.41 2.12
N GLU A 47 4.53 1.60 1.94
CA GLU A 47 5.21 2.88 1.98
C GLU A 47 4.96 3.57 3.31
N VAL A 48 6.01 4.01 3.99
CA VAL A 48 5.92 4.76 5.23
C VAL A 48 6.64 6.08 5.04
N ALA A 49 5.98 7.20 5.35
CA ALA A 49 6.61 8.51 5.27
C ALA A 49 6.20 9.41 6.43
N VAL A 50 7.11 10.30 6.83
CA VAL A 50 6.83 11.43 7.71
C VAL A 50 6.94 12.72 6.91
N ILE A 51 5.90 13.55 6.97
CA ILE A 51 5.72 14.75 6.16
C ILE A 51 5.50 15.96 7.06
N SER A 52 6.15 17.08 6.74
CA SER A 52 5.92 18.37 7.39
C SER A 52 6.23 19.51 6.42
N LEU A 53 5.52 20.64 6.52
CA LEU A 53 5.72 21.82 5.66
C LEU A 53 5.70 21.50 4.16
N GLY A 54 4.89 20.52 3.74
CA GLY A 54 4.76 20.06 2.35
C GLY A 54 5.94 19.23 1.83
N GLY A 55 6.90 18.89 2.68
CA GLY A 55 8.07 18.08 2.32
C GLY A 55 8.09 16.74 3.06
N ILE A 56 8.58 15.70 2.38
CA ILE A 56 8.89 14.42 3.01
C ILE A 56 10.17 14.60 3.84
N VAL A 57 10.08 14.39 5.14
CA VAL A 57 11.21 14.45 6.08
C VAL A 57 12.01 13.15 6.04
N THR A 58 11.30 12.02 6.01
CA THR A 58 11.88 10.68 5.84
C THR A 58 10.84 9.75 5.25
N SER A 59 11.28 8.76 4.50
CA SER A 59 10.44 7.70 3.97
C SER A 59 11.18 6.36 3.94
N GLN A 60 10.41 5.28 4.00
CA GLN A 60 10.86 3.91 3.81
C GLN A 60 9.82 3.14 2.99
N SER A 61 10.32 2.27 2.12
CA SER A 61 9.53 1.33 1.34
C SER A 61 9.98 -0.08 1.69
N ILE A 62 9.03 -0.97 1.92
CA ILE A 62 9.29 -2.40 2.06
C ILE A 62 8.45 -3.18 1.06
N ARG A 63 9.02 -4.27 0.52
CA ARG A 63 8.34 -5.20 -0.40
C ARG A 63 7.52 -6.22 0.39
N ILE A 64 6.56 -5.71 1.14
CA ILE A 64 5.56 -6.46 1.90
C ILE A 64 4.27 -5.66 1.81
N GLY A 65 3.21 -6.28 1.32
CA GLY A 65 1.87 -5.71 1.20
C GLY A 65 0.80 -6.80 1.24
N GLY A 66 -0.29 -6.57 0.53
CA GLY A 66 -1.40 -7.51 0.36
C GLY A 66 -1.02 -8.86 -0.26
N ASP A 67 -0.04 -8.90 -1.17
CA ASP A 67 0.38 -10.10 -1.90
C ASP A 67 1.04 -11.10 -0.94
N GLU A 68 1.95 -10.64 -0.08
CA GLU A 68 2.61 -11.47 0.93
C GLU A 68 1.62 -12.00 1.98
N LEU A 69 0.55 -11.25 2.27
CA LEU A 69 -0.53 -11.72 3.14
C LEU A 69 -1.32 -12.86 2.47
N ASP A 70 -1.59 -12.76 1.17
CA ASP A 70 -2.28 -13.80 0.42
C ASP A 70 -1.42 -15.06 0.32
N GLU A 71 -0.12 -14.92 0.05
CA GLU A 71 0.83 -16.03 0.05
C GLU A 71 0.89 -16.74 1.41
N ALA A 72 0.86 -15.97 2.51
CA ALA A 72 0.82 -16.53 3.85
C ALA A 72 -0.45 -17.36 4.11
N ILE A 73 -1.61 -16.91 3.62
CA ILE A 73 -2.88 -17.65 3.69
C ILE A 73 -2.80 -18.94 2.86
N VAL A 74 -2.30 -18.87 1.61
CA VAL A 74 -2.10 -20.05 0.75
C VAL A 74 -1.19 -21.07 1.45
N ALA A 75 -0.06 -20.62 1.99
CA ALA A 75 0.91 -21.47 2.67
C ALA A 75 0.31 -22.14 3.92
N PHE A 76 -0.44 -21.36 4.73
CA PHE A 76 -1.11 -21.88 5.91
C PHE A 76 -2.13 -22.96 5.55
N VAL A 77 -3.03 -22.70 4.61
CA VAL A 77 -4.10 -23.64 4.23
C VAL A 77 -3.52 -24.93 3.64
N LYS A 78 -2.49 -24.81 2.80
CA LYS A 78 -1.78 -25.96 2.23
C LYS A 78 -1.14 -26.82 3.31
N LYS A 79 -0.56 -26.21 4.34
CA LYS A 79 0.10 -26.93 5.44
C LYS A 79 -0.92 -27.63 6.34
N GLU A 80 -1.96 -26.91 6.77
CA GLU A 80 -2.91 -27.38 7.77
C GLU A 80 -3.92 -28.38 7.18
N PHE A 81 -4.44 -28.11 5.98
CA PHE A 81 -5.53 -28.87 5.38
C PHE A 81 -5.12 -29.68 4.14
N GLN A 82 -3.85 -29.62 3.73
CA GLN A 82 -3.33 -30.28 2.53
C GLN A 82 -4.10 -29.88 1.26
N LEU A 83 -4.64 -28.66 1.25
CA LEU A 83 -5.45 -28.09 0.18
C LEU A 83 -4.70 -26.96 -0.51
N ALA A 84 -4.61 -27.02 -1.84
CA ALA A 84 -4.06 -25.92 -2.63
C ALA A 84 -5.14 -24.85 -2.88
N LEU A 85 -4.80 -23.59 -2.61
CA LEU A 85 -5.60 -22.42 -2.98
C LEU A 85 -4.90 -21.65 -4.11
N GLY A 86 -5.70 -21.02 -4.98
CA GLY A 86 -5.21 -19.96 -5.86
C GLY A 86 -5.21 -18.61 -5.14
N GLU A 87 -4.40 -17.67 -5.64
CA GLU A 87 -4.23 -16.32 -5.07
C GLU A 87 -5.56 -15.59 -4.87
N ARG A 88 -6.44 -15.59 -5.87
CA ARG A 88 -7.76 -14.94 -5.79
C ARG A 88 -8.62 -15.45 -4.63
N THR A 89 -8.56 -16.75 -4.34
CA THR A 89 -9.31 -17.33 -3.21
C THR A 89 -8.67 -16.97 -1.88
N ALA A 90 -7.35 -16.89 -1.81
CA ALA A 90 -6.64 -16.42 -0.62
C ALA A 90 -6.95 -14.95 -0.31
N GLU A 91 -6.98 -14.09 -1.34
CA GLU A 91 -7.38 -12.69 -1.21
C GLU A 91 -8.84 -12.56 -0.72
N GLU A 92 -9.75 -13.36 -1.25
CA GLU A 92 -11.14 -13.38 -0.78
C GLU A 92 -11.23 -13.77 0.70
N ILE A 93 -10.45 -14.77 1.13
CA ILE A 93 -10.33 -15.14 2.55
C ILE A 93 -9.76 -13.97 3.37
N LYS A 94 -8.69 -13.31 2.89
CA LYS A 94 -8.06 -12.15 3.55
C LYS A 94 -9.09 -11.05 3.81
N ILE A 95 -9.88 -10.68 2.80
CA ILE A 95 -10.88 -9.61 2.89
C ILE A 95 -12.04 -10.00 3.81
N GLN A 96 -12.49 -11.25 3.76
CA GLN A 96 -13.68 -11.69 4.52
C GLN A 96 -13.37 -12.01 5.98
N LEU A 97 -12.20 -12.57 6.29
CA LEU A 97 -11.89 -13.16 7.60
C LEU A 97 -10.58 -12.64 8.22
N GLY A 98 -9.74 -11.95 7.44
CA GLY A 98 -8.44 -11.46 7.92
C GLY A 98 -8.61 -10.33 8.92
N SER A 99 -7.88 -10.41 10.04
CA SER A 99 -7.77 -9.30 10.99
C SER A 99 -6.44 -9.35 11.74
N ALA A 100 -5.82 -8.18 11.89
CA ALA A 100 -4.65 -7.98 12.76
C ALA A 100 -5.05 -7.57 14.19
N TYR A 101 -6.35 -7.44 14.45
CA TYR A 101 -6.93 -7.13 15.77
C TYR A 101 -7.94 -8.23 16.15
N PRO A 102 -8.11 -8.58 17.43
CA PRO A 102 -9.10 -9.56 17.84
C PRO A 102 -10.50 -9.23 17.28
N LEU A 103 -11.12 -10.21 16.62
CA LEU A 103 -12.52 -10.14 16.20
C LEU A 103 -13.40 -10.53 17.38
N GLU A 104 -14.42 -9.73 17.67
CA GLU A 104 -15.45 -10.05 18.67
C GLU A 104 -16.39 -11.17 18.22
#